data_AF-A0A098VRY3-F1
#
_entry.id   AF-A0A098VRY3-F1
#
_cell.length_a   1.000
_cell.length_b   1.000
_cell.length_c   1.000
_cell.angle_alpha   90.00
_cell.angle_beta   90.00
_cell.angle_gamma   90.00
#
_symmetry.space_group_name_H-M   'P 1'
#
loop_
_entity.id
_entity.type
_entity.pdbx_description
1 polymer ?
#
loop_
_entity_poly.entity_id
_entity_poly.type
_entity_poly.pdbx_seq_one_letter_code
_entity_poly.pdbx_strand_id
1 'polypeptide(L)'
;MEAQLDAAKVIIQAKRQRNQENSIGVMTMAGTLGPHVLISLSQDSGNLYKALSSAAINGNPSFLSAVKIAQLALKHRQNKSQRQHIIAFVGSPLLRDPAGRTDEDSPEAMQQLARSLKKNGISMDIVSFGEEDRTNLERLSSFIEIISHDRNSNLVSVPPSTGGLLSDAVVSSPILSGYNSSGSEFPFGVDPELDPELALALRMSLEEERNRQPALPTTGEALAQPHVLPETSTPQEIQEESEGDDELAMAIAMSLDHSDTQVEQRSPKRKLDEGDDQ
;
A
#
# COMPACT_ATOMS: atom_id res chain seq x y z
N MET A 1 -17.75 0.49 -11.30
CA MET A 1 -17.56 1.94 -11.05
C MET A 1 -17.08 2.20 -9.64
N GLU A 2 -17.76 1.67 -8.62
CA GLU A 2 -17.40 1.92 -7.21
C GLU A 2 -15.96 1.54 -6.87
N ALA A 3 -15.47 0.39 -7.35
CA ALA A 3 -14.08 -0.03 -7.17
C ALA A 3 -13.04 0.94 -7.79
N GLN A 4 -13.36 1.61 -8.91
CA GLN A 4 -12.48 2.62 -9.52
C GLN A 4 -12.48 3.91 -8.69
N LEU A 5 -13.64 4.30 -8.16
CA LEU A 5 -13.76 5.47 -7.29
C LEU A 5 -13.00 5.26 -5.99
N ASP A 6 -13.08 4.06 -5.41
CA ASP A 6 -12.31 3.69 -4.23
C ASP A 6 -10.80 3.72 -4.49
N ALA A 7 -10.34 3.07 -5.56
CA ALA A 7 -8.93 3.11 -5.96
C ALA A 7 -8.43 4.56 -6.19
N ALA A 8 -9.21 5.42 -6.86
CA ALA A 8 -8.86 6.82 -7.07
C ALA A 8 -8.79 7.60 -5.74
N LYS A 9 -9.70 7.35 -4.79
CA LYS A 9 -9.67 7.97 -3.45
C LYS A 9 -8.41 7.60 -2.69
N VAL A 10 -8.03 6.32 -2.72
CA VAL A 10 -6.82 5.80 -2.07
C VAL A 10 -5.57 6.47 -2.67
N ILE A 11 -5.48 6.58 -3.99
CA ILE A 11 -4.37 7.28 -4.64
C ILE A 11 -4.29 8.75 -4.20
N ILE A 12 -5.42 9.46 -4.20
CA ILE A 12 -5.48 10.87 -3.80
C ILE A 12 -4.98 11.04 -2.36
N GLN A 13 -5.46 10.19 -1.46
CA GLN A 13 -5.07 10.20 -0.06
C GLN A 13 -3.57 9.90 0.09
N ALA A 14 -3.07 8.85 -0.56
CA ALA A 14 -1.66 8.46 -0.47
C ALA A 14 -0.71 9.53 -1.05
N LYS A 15 -1.04 10.12 -2.20
CA LYS A 15 -0.23 11.20 -2.80
C LYS A 15 -0.25 12.47 -1.95
N ARG A 16 -1.37 12.78 -1.27
CA ARG A 16 -1.45 13.94 -0.37
C ARG A 16 -0.72 13.72 0.95
N GLN A 17 -0.74 12.50 1.50
CA GLN A 17 0.03 12.16 2.70
C GLN A 17 1.54 12.29 2.46
N ARG A 18 2.03 11.91 1.27
CA ARG A 18 3.45 12.11 0.92
C ARG A 18 3.85 13.57 0.83
N ASN A 19 2.99 14.42 0.30
CA ASN A 19 3.23 15.85 0.28
C ASN A 19 1.89 16.60 0.27
N GLN A 20 1.66 17.41 1.29
CA GLN A 20 0.42 18.16 1.45
C GLN A 20 0.26 19.25 0.38
N GLU A 21 1.35 19.67 -0.27
CA GLU A 21 1.32 20.66 -1.36
C GLU A 21 0.87 20.07 -2.71
N ASN A 22 0.76 18.75 -2.82
CA ASN A 22 0.39 18.09 -4.07
C ASN A 22 -1.00 18.55 -4.52
N SER A 23 -1.07 19.08 -5.73
CA SER A 23 -2.33 19.47 -6.38
C SER A 23 -2.76 18.34 -7.31
N ILE A 24 -4.03 17.95 -7.22
CA ILE A 24 -4.59 16.84 -8.01
C ILE A 24 -5.73 17.39 -8.86
N GLY A 25 -5.85 16.90 -10.09
CA GLY A 25 -6.96 17.20 -10.99
C GLY A 25 -7.65 15.91 -11.40
N VAL A 26 -8.94 16.00 -11.74
CA VAL A 26 -9.73 14.86 -12.23
C VAL A 26 -10.32 15.22 -13.58
N MET A 27 -10.14 14.32 -14.54
CA MET A 27 -10.67 14.42 -15.88
C MET A 27 -11.30 13.10 -16.29
N THR A 28 -12.26 13.16 -17.21
CA THR A 28 -12.80 11.97 -17.85
C THR A 28 -12.21 11.79 -19.24
N MET A 29 -11.91 10.53 -19.58
CA MET A 29 -11.43 10.14 -20.91
C MET A 29 -12.60 9.83 -21.85
N ALA A 30 -13.77 9.51 -21.28
CA ALA A 30 -14.98 9.14 -22.00
C ALA A 30 -16.03 10.24 -21.85
N GLY A 31 -16.74 10.52 -22.95
CA GLY A 31 -17.79 11.52 -23.00
C GLY A 31 -18.42 11.65 -24.37
N THR A 32 -19.69 12.06 -24.43
CA THR A 32 -20.43 12.23 -25.70
C THR A 32 -19.84 13.33 -26.59
N LEU A 33 -19.24 14.36 -25.98
CA LEU A 33 -18.53 15.45 -26.67
C LEU A 33 -16.99 15.33 -26.60
N GLY A 34 -16.48 14.18 -26.13
CA GLY A 34 -15.05 13.95 -25.93
C GLY A 34 -14.55 14.19 -24.50
N PRO A 35 -13.23 14.06 -24.29
CA PRO A 35 -12.62 14.17 -22.96
C PRO A 35 -12.71 15.59 -22.41
N HIS A 36 -13.10 15.71 -21.15
CA HIS A 36 -13.24 17.00 -20.47
C HIS A 36 -12.71 16.94 -19.03
N VAL A 37 -12.26 18.10 -18.56
CA VAL A 37 -11.73 18.28 -17.20
C VAL A 37 -12.90 18.56 -16.26
N LEU A 38 -13.12 17.69 -15.27
CA LEU A 38 -14.16 17.87 -14.26
C LEU A 38 -13.71 18.90 -13.21
N ILE A 39 -12.44 18.77 -12.79
CA ILE A 39 -11.81 19.69 -11.84
C ILE A 39 -10.35 19.86 -12.22
N SER A 40 -9.93 21.12 -12.30
CA SER A 40 -8.54 21.49 -12.50
C SER A 40 -7.69 21.15 -11.27
N LEU A 41 -6.37 21.30 -11.39
CA LEU A 41 -5.43 21.06 -10.29
C LEU A 41 -5.83 21.85 -9.04
N SER A 42 -6.24 21.13 -8.00
CA SER A 42 -6.72 21.68 -6.73
C SER A 42 -6.15 20.89 -5.54
N GLN A 43 -6.06 21.55 -4.39
CA GLN A 43 -5.68 20.94 -3.11
C GLN A 43 -6.89 20.55 -2.26
N ASP A 44 -8.09 20.99 -2.66
CA ASP A 44 -9.32 20.70 -1.91
C ASP A 44 -9.85 19.30 -2.21
N SER A 45 -9.69 18.40 -1.24
CA SER A 45 -10.22 17.04 -1.29
C SER A 45 -11.74 17.00 -1.38
N GLY A 46 -12.46 17.96 -0.79
CA GLY A 46 -13.93 17.95 -0.80
C GLY A 46 -14.48 18.07 -2.22
N ASN A 47 -13.97 19.03 -2.99
CA ASN A 47 -14.35 19.20 -4.39
C ASN A 47 -13.84 18.05 -5.28
N LEU A 48 -12.65 17.47 -4.99
CA LEU A 48 -12.17 16.29 -5.70
C LEU A 48 -13.09 15.08 -5.53
N TYR A 49 -13.51 14.77 -4.30
CA TYR A 49 -14.40 13.63 -4.03
C TYR A 49 -15.81 13.83 -4.59
N LYS A 50 -16.31 15.06 -4.57
CA LYS A 50 -17.57 15.41 -5.25
C LYS A 50 -17.46 15.21 -6.76
N ALA A 51 -16.40 15.73 -7.38
CA ALA A 51 -16.16 15.60 -8.81
C ALA A 51 -16.06 14.12 -9.23
N LEU A 52 -15.31 13.31 -8.47
CA LEU A 52 -15.21 11.87 -8.67
C LEU A 52 -16.57 11.18 -8.60
N SER A 53 -17.37 11.49 -7.58
CA SER A 53 -18.69 10.87 -7.39
C SER A 53 -19.71 11.34 -8.43
N SER A 54 -19.52 12.53 -9.01
CA SER A 54 -20.34 13.07 -10.10
C SER A 54 -19.94 12.60 -11.49
N ALA A 55 -18.80 11.90 -11.62
CA ALA A 55 -18.39 11.35 -12.89
C ALA A 55 -19.46 10.38 -13.39
N ALA A 56 -19.93 10.53 -14.62
CA ALA A 56 -20.90 9.64 -15.24
C ALA A 56 -20.20 8.76 -16.28
N ILE A 57 -20.64 7.51 -16.40
CA ILE A 57 -20.14 6.60 -17.44
C ILE A 57 -20.87 6.96 -18.74
N ASN A 58 -20.18 7.58 -19.68
CA ASN A 58 -20.75 7.88 -21.00
C ASN A 58 -19.70 7.89 -22.11
N GLY A 59 -20.13 7.50 -23.31
CA GLY A 59 -19.31 7.55 -24.52
C GLY A 59 -18.20 6.50 -24.60
N ASN A 60 -17.37 6.63 -25.62
CA ASN A 60 -16.18 5.82 -25.82
C ASN A 60 -14.95 6.63 -25.37
N PRO A 61 -13.96 6.00 -24.72
CA PRO A 61 -12.76 6.70 -24.31
C PRO A 61 -11.86 7.01 -25.52
N SER A 62 -11.40 8.26 -25.61
CA SER A 62 -10.35 8.66 -26.56
C SER A 62 -9.05 8.92 -25.80
N PHE A 63 -8.15 7.94 -25.81
CA PHE A 63 -6.92 8.00 -25.01
C PHE A 63 -5.98 9.13 -25.46
N LEU A 64 -5.73 9.24 -26.77
CA LEU A 64 -4.75 10.20 -27.30
C LEU A 64 -5.18 11.65 -27.06
N SER A 65 -6.45 11.97 -27.29
CA SER A 65 -7.01 13.29 -27.01
C SER A 65 -7.03 13.61 -25.53
N ALA A 66 -7.38 12.64 -24.67
CA ALA A 66 -7.34 12.82 -23.23
C ALA A 66 -5.92 13.14 -22.73
N VAL A 67 -4.90 12.43 -23.21
CA VAL A 67 -3.50 12.69 -22.85
C VAL A 67 -3.03 14.09 -23.31
N LYS A 68 -3.43 14.54 -24.51
CA LYS A 68 -3.13 15.91 -24.98
C LYS A 68 -3.77 16.98 -24.09
N ILE A 69 -5.03 16.78 -23.68
CA ILE A 69 -5.73 17.70 -22.76
C ILE A 69 -5.08 17.68 -21.38
N ALA A 70 -4.70 16.50 -20.87
CA ALA A 70 -3.98 16.35 -19.60
C ALA A 70 -2.65 17.12 -19.63
N GLN A 71 -1.90 17.02 -20.73
CA GLN A 71 -0.66 17.77 -20.93
C GLN A 71 -0.89 19.29 -20.86
N LEU A 72 -1.99 19.78 -21.44
CA LEU A 72 -2.35 21.19 -21.35
C LEU A 72 -2.73 21.59 -19.92
N ALA A 73 -3.53 20.77 -19.23
CA ALA A 73 -3.92 21.01 -17.84
C ALA A 73 -2.70 21.11 -16.90
N LEU A 74 -1.69 20.26 -17.10
CA LEU A 74 -0.46 20.25 -16.30
C LEU A 74 0.48 21.46 -16.55
N LYS A 75 0.32 22.17 -17.68
CA LYS A 75 1.06 23.41 -17.96
C LYS A 75 0.55 24.60 -17.13
N HIS A 76 -0.74 24.62 -16.81
CA HIS A 76 -1.38 25.69 -16.04
C HIS A 76 -1.35 25.48 -14.52
N ARG A 77 -0.37 24.70 -14.03
CA ARG A 77 -0.18 24.48 -12.58
C ARG A 77 0.32 25.73 -11.87
N GLN A 78 -0.16 25.94 -10.66
CA GLN A 78 0.26 27.06 -9.79
C GLN A 78 1.75 26.92 -9.40
N ASN A 79 2.19 25.70 -9.07
CA ASN A 79 3.56 25.44 -8.66
C ASN A 79 4.37 24.74 -9.78
N LYS A 80 5.36 25.43 -10.35
CA LYS A 80 6.18 24.91 -11.45
C LYS A 80 7.25 23.89 -10.99
N SER A 81 7.62 23.86 -9.71
CA SER A 81 8.61 22.92 -9.18
C SER A 81 8.08 21.48 -9.07
N GLN A 82 6.76 21.32 -9.03
CA GLN A 82 6.12 20.00 -8.96
C GLN A 82 6.36 19.20 -10.24
N ARG A 83 6.75 17.93 -10.07
CA ARG A 83 6.87 16.99 -11.18
C ARG A 83 5.49 16.66 -11.73
N GLN A 84 5.43 16.47 -13.04
CA GLN A 84 4.19 16.16 -13.74
C GLN A 84 3.98 14.65 -13.76
N HIS A 85 2.84 14.20 -13.25
CA HIS A 85 2.49 12.79 -13.16
C HIS A 85 1.05 12.60 -13.60
N ILE A 86 0.81 11.68 -14.55
CA ILE A 86 -0.52 11.29 -15.00
C ILE A 86 -0.78 9.85 -14.57
N ILE A 87 -1.93 9.59 -13.98
CA ILE A 87 -2.38 8.22 -13.66
C ILE A 87 -3.64 7.98 -14.49
N ALA A 88 -3.60 6.99 -15.38
CA ALA A 88 -4.69 6.68 -16.29
C ALA A 88 -5.30 5.31 -15.93
N PHE A 89 -6.62 5.29 -15.74
CA PHE A 89 -7.39 4.06 -15.57
C PHE A 89 -7.97 3.66 -16.91
N VAL A 90 -7.56 2.51 -17.44
CA VAL A 90 -7.98 1.98 -18.74
C VAL A 90 -8.71 0.67 -18.51
N GLY A 91 -9.98 0.62 -18.91
CA GLY A 91 -10.82 -0.57 -18.76
C GLY A 91 -11.44 -1.07 -20.06
N SER A 92 -10.93 -0.59 -21.18
CA SER A 92 -11.46 -0.86 -22.52
C SER A 92 -10.32 -0.81 -23.53
N PRO A 93 -10.45 -1.49 -24.68
CA PRO A 93 -9.38 -1.54 -25.65
C PRO A 93 -9.21 -0.17 -26.31
N LEU A 94 -7.96 0.25 -26.49
CA LEU A 94 -7.63 1.55 -27.09
C LEU A 94 -7.88 1.60 -28.60
N LEU A 95 -8.04 0.43 -29.24
CA LEU A 95 -8.32 0.29 -30.67
C LEU A 95 -9.53 -0.61 -30.85
N ARG A 96 -10.53 -0.14 -31.60
CA ARG A 96 -11.63 -0.97 -32.08
C ARG A 96 -11.76 -0.75 -33.58
N ASP A 97 -11.10 -1.58 -34.39
CA ASP A 97 -11.26 -1.52 -35.86
C ASP A 97 -12.11 -2.70 -36.35
N PRO A 98 -13.15 -2.41 -37.17
CA PRO A 98 -13.10 -2.90 -38.55
C PRO A 98 -13.71 -1.94 -39.61
N ALA A 99 -13.95 -0.66 -39.32
CA ALA A 99 -14.58 0.26 -40.28
C ALA A 99 -13.94 1.66 -40.27
N GLY A 100 -12.84 1.78 -41.02
CA GLY A 100 -12.21 3.01 -41.52
C GLY A 100 -12.70 4.35 -40.98
N ARG A 101 -11.89 4.92 -40.08
CA ARG A 101 -11.59 6.34 -39.80
C ARG A 101 -11.21 6.37 -38.32
N THR A 102 -9.97 6.64 -37.95
CA THR A 102 -9.26 7.87 -38.30
C THR A 102 -7.76 7.60 -38.13
N ASP A 103 -6.91 8.21 -38.96
CA ASP A 103 -5.43 8.15 -38.89
C ASP A 103 -4.83 8.64 -37.55
N GLU A 104 -5.68 8.99 -36.58
CA GLU A 104 -5.35 9.57 -35.29
C GLU A 104 -5.03 8.51 -34.23
N ASP A 105 -5.57 7.28 -34.34
CA ASP A 105 -5.28 6.16 -33.42
C ASP A 105 -4.19 5.22 -33.98
N SER A 106 -3.38 5.71 -34.92
CA SER A 106 -2.24 4.96 -35.44
C SER A 106 -1.22 4.66 -34.32
N PRO A 107 -0.57 3.48 -34.32
CA PRO A 107 0.55 3.21 -33.42
C PRO A 107 1.65 4.27 -33.51
N GLU A 108 1.79 4.92 -34.66
CA GLU A 108 2.72 6.05 -34.85
C GLU A 108 2.31 7.28 -34.04
N ALA A 109 1.02 7.62 -34.00
CA ALA A 109 0.51 8.75 -33.22
C ALA A 109 0.73 8.53 -31.72
N MET A 110 0.54 7.28 -31.25
CA MET A 110 0.84 6.88 -29.87
C MET A 110 2.34 7.02 -29.55
N GLN A 111 3.22 6.57 -30.44
CA GLN A 111 4.67 6.77 -30.28
C GLN A 111 5.10 8.24 -30.32
N GLN A 112 4.48 9.05 -31.18
CA GLN A 112 4.74 10.50 -31.25
C GLN A 112 4.31 11.19 -29.95
N LEU A 113 3.16 10.80 -29.38
CA LEU A 113 2.71 11.30 -28.08
C LEU A 113 3.65 10.87 -26.95
N ALA A 114 4.13 9.63 -26.95
CA ALA A 114 5.13 9.17 -25.98
C ALA A 114 6.40 10.05 -26.02
N ARG A 115 6.91 10.35 -27.23
CA ARG A 115 8.06 11.25 -27.41
C ARG A 115 7.76 12.69 -26.96
N SER A 116 6.52 13.16 -27.15
CA SER A 116 6.09 14.47 -26.65
C SER A 116 6.08 14.51 -25.13
N LEU A 117 5.53 13.51 -24.46
CA LEU A 117 5.51 13.41 -22.99
C LEU A 117 6.93 13.37 -22.41
N LYS A 118 7.81 12.58 -23.05
CA LYS A 118 9.24 12.48 -22.75
C LYS A 118 9.94 13.85 -22.75
N LYS A 119 9.74 14.64 -23.81
CA LYS A 119 10.32 16.00 -23.92
C LYS A 119 9.81 16.96 -22.84
N ASN A 120 8.59 16.76 -22.34
CA ASN A 120 8.00 17.63 -21.32
C ASN A 120 8.28 17.15 -19.88
N GLY A 121 8.99 16.01 -19.71
CA GLY A 121 9.28 15.44 -18.39
C GLY A 121 8.03 14.98 -17.65
N ILE A 122 7.02 14.46 -18.37
CA ILE A 122 5.77 13.97 -17.79
C ILE A 122 5.89 12.46 -17.57
N SER A 123 5.66 12.02 -16.33
CA SER A 123 5.60 10.60 -15.97
C SER A 123 4.16 10.09 -16.11
N MET A 124 3.97 8.84 -16.51
CA MET A 124 2.64 8.27 -16.68
C MET A 124 2.56 6.85 -16.12
N ASP A 125 1.61 6.60 -15.23
CA ASP A 125 1.22 5.26 -14.80
C ASP A 125 -0.11 4.88 -15.44
N ILE A 126 -0.20 3.64 -15.92
CA ILE A 126 -1.40 3.11 -16.56
C ILE A 126 -1.88 1.90 -15.75
N VAL A 127 -3.12 1.98 -15.28
CA VAL A 127 -3.82 0.88 -14.61
C VAL A 127 -4.81 0.28 -15.59
N SER A 128 -4.46 -0.87 -16.16
CA SER A 128 -5.32 -1.66 -17.04
C SER A 128 -6.11 -2.67 -16.20
N PHE A 129 -7.44 -2.69 -16.32
CA PHE A 129 -8.30 -3.64 -15.61
C PHE A 129 -9.38 -4.18 -16.54
N GLY A 130 -9.84 -5.41 -16.28
CA GLY A 130 -11.02 -6.00 -16.94
C GLY A 130 -10.78 -6.66 -18.31
N GLU A 131 -9.67 -6.37 -18.99
CA GLU A 131 -9.34 -7.01 -20.27
C GLU A 131 -7.82 -7.20 -20.42
N GLU A 132 -7.41 -8.44 -20.69
CA GLU A 132 -6.02 -8.84 -20.97
C GLU A 132 -5.79 -9.05 -22.47
N ASP A 133 -6.26 -8.13 -23.30
CA ASP A 133 -5.91 -8.16 -24.71
C ASP A 133 -4.40 -8.03 -24.85
N ARG A 134 -3.72 -9.14 -25.19
CA ARG A 134 -2.26 -9.19 -25.37
C ARG A 134 -1.76 -8.09 -26.30
N THR A 135 -2.50 -7.82 -27.37
CA THR A 135 -2.18 -6.76 -28.32
C THR A 135 -2.26 -5.35 -27.70
N ASN A 136 -3.21 -5.11 -26.81
CA ASN A 136 -3.32 -3.83 -26.11
C ASN A 136 -2.20 -3.68 -25.07
N LEU A 137 -1.92 -4.75 -24.31
CA LEU A 137 -0.87 -4.77 -23.30
C LEU A 137 0.52 -4.55 -23.92
N GLU A 138 0.82 -5.19 -25.06
CA GLU A 138 2.08 -4.99 -25.78
C GLU A 138 2.26 -3.54 -26.23
N ARG A 139 1.21 -2.92 -26.80
CA ARG A 139 1.24 -1.51 -27.21
C ARG A 139 1.46 -0.56 -26.04
N LEU A 140 0.74 -0.77 -24.94
CA LEU A 140 0.89 0.01 -23.72
C LEU A 140 2.29 -0.17 -23.11
N SER A 141 2.83 -1.38 -23.17
CA SER A 141 4.19 -1.67 -22.69
C SER A 141 5.24 -0.93 -23.50
N SER A 142 5.16 -0.97 -24.84
CA SER A 142 6.06 -0.19 -25.72
C SER A 142 5.89 1.32 -25.50
N PHE A 143 4.67 1.79 -25.24
CA PHE A 143 4.41 3.20 -24.95
C PHE A 143 5.05 3.66 -23.64
N ILE A 144 4.92 2.88 -22.56
CA ILE A 144 5.55 3.18 -21.27
C ILE A 144 7.07 3.09 -21.35
N GLU A 145 7.62 2.13 -22.10
CA GLU A 145 9.07 2.02 -22.30
C GLU A 145 9.67 3.29 -22.92
N ILE A 146 8.97 3.89 -23.90
CA ILE A 146 9.42 5.15 -24.52
C ILE A 146 9.35 6.32 -23.51
N ILE A 147 8.34 6.34 -22.63
CA ILE A 147 8.10 7.42 -21.65
C ILE A 147 8.98 7.30 -20.41
N SER A 148 9.42 6.10 -20.04
CA SER A 148 10.19 5.87 -18.82
C SER A 148 11.52 6.65 -18.85
N HIS A 149 11.74 7.49 -17.84
CA HIS A 149 13.02 8.22 -17.64
C HIS A 149 13.77 7.71 -16.42
N ASP A 150 13.06 7.49 -15.31
CA ASP A 150 13.65 7.15 -14.00
C ASP A 150 12.85 6.04 -13.29
N ARG A 151 12.31 5.05 -14.03
CA ARG A 151 11.39 4.03 -13.48
C ARG A 151 10.16 4.61 -12.75
N ASN A 152 9.72 5.78 -13.19
CA ASN A 152 8.60 6.52 -12.63
C ASN A 152 7.27 6.29 -13.37
N SER A 153 7.29 5.49 -14.43
CA SER A 153 6.16 5.19 -15.30
C SER A 153 5.97 3.68 -15.32
N ASN A 154 4.81 3.22 -14.88
CA ASN A 154 4.53 1.80 -14.64
C ASN A 154 3.23 1.37 -15.31
N LEU A 155 3.21 0.15 -15.84
CA LEU A 155 2.00 -0.52 -16.32
C LEU A 155 1.55 -1.52 -15.24
N VAL A 156 0.33 -1.34 -14.75
CA VAL A 156 -0.29 -2.27 -13.80
C VAL A 156 -1.45 -2.95 -14.51
N SER A 157 -1.34 -4.25 -14.75
CA SER A 157 -2.42 -5.06 -15.30
C SER A 157 -3.10 -5.82 -14.18
N VAL A 158 -4.39 -5.57 -13.97
CA VAL A 158 -5.18 -6.25 -12.94
C VAL A 158 -5.99 -7.37 -13.61
N PRO A 159 -5.67 -8.65 -13.32
CA PRO A 159 -6.40 -9.77 -13.89
C PRO A 159 -7.85 -9.80 -13.37
N PRO A 160 -8.84 -10.18 -14.20
CA PRO A 160 -10.24 -10.24 -13.79
C PRO A 160 -10.56 -11.41 -12.85
N SER A 161 -9.63 -12.36 -12.68
CA SER A 161 -9.82 -13.64 -12.00
C SER A 161 -9.64 -13.60 -10.47
N THR A 162 -9.09 -12.51 -9.92
CA THR A 162 -8.89 -12.41 -8.48
C THR A 162 -10.03 -11.59 -7.90
N GLY A 163 -10.80 -12.15 -6.95
CA GLY A 163 -11.77 -11.41 -6.13
C GLY A 163 -11.16 -10.34 -5.22
N GLY A 164 -9.95 -9.87 -5.55
CA GLY A 164 -9.26 -8.76 -4.92
C GLY A 164 -9.78 -7.44 -5.45
N LEU A 165 -9.86 -6.46 -4.56
CA LEU A 165 -10.32 -5.11 -4.89
C LEU A 165 -9.28 -4.44 -5.80
N LEU A 166 -9.75 -3.65 -6.78
CA LEU A 166 -8.86 -2.82 -7.63
C LEU A 166 -7.97 -1.90 -6.78
N SER A 167 -8.46 -1.46 -5.63
CA SER A 167 -7.70 -0.66 -4.67
C SER A 167 -6.47 -1.41 -4.14
N ASP A 168 -6.57 -2.72 -3.89
CA ASP A 168 -5.45 -3.51 -3.37
C ASP A 168 -4.36 -3.75 -4.44
N ALA A 169 -4.77 -4.02 -5.69
CA ALA A 169 -3.84 -4.11 -6.81
C ALA A 169 -3.09 -2.79 -7.07
N VAL A 170 -3.76 -1.65 -6.87
CA VAL A 170 -3.14 -0.32 -6.99
C VAL A 170 -2.22 -0.02 -5.79
N VAL A 171 -2.59 -0.42 -4.57
CA VAL A 171 -1.77 -0.24 -3.36
C VAL A 171 -0.50 -1.08 -3.40
N SER A 172 -0.60 -2.33 -3.82
CA SER A 172 0.55 -3.22 -4.02
C SER A 172 1.42 -2.83 -5.21
N SER A 173 0.91 -2.00 -6.13
CA SER A 173 1.67 -1.57 -7.31
C SER A 173 2.72 -0.49 -7.01
N PRO A 174 3.78 -0.38 -7.85
CA PRO A 174 4.79 0.67 -7.77
C PRO A 174 4.24 2.10 -7.89
N ILE A 175 2.99 2.29 -8.32
CA ILE A 175 2.29 3.57 -8.31
C ILE A 175 2.24 4.16 -6.89
N LEU A 176 2.05 3.26 -5.91
CA LEU A 176 1.99 3.58 -4.49
C LEU A 176 3.17 3.00 -3.69
N SER A 177 3.98 2.06 -4.20
CA SER A 177 5.06 1.32 -3.50
C SER A 177 6.27 2.11 -2.95
N GLY A 178 6.10 3.37 -2.59
CA GLY A 178 6.90 4.08 -1.58
C GLY A 178 6.04 4.67 -0.45
N TYR A 179 4.79 4.21 -0.36
CA TYR A 179 3.82 4.48 0.70
C TYR A 179 3.90 3.33 1.72
N ASN A 180 3.94 2.11 1.18
CA ASN A 180 4.04 0.84 1.89
C ASN A 180 5.45 0.53 2.41
N SER A 181 6.50 1.10 1.81
CA SER A 181 7.86 1.01 2.35
C SER A 181 8.03 1.75 3.68
N SER A 182 6.99 2.47 4.14
CA SER A 182 6.94 3.10 5.46
C SER A 182 6.03 2.33 6.44
N GLY A 183 5.52 1.15 6.10
CA GLY A 183 4.58 0.46 7.01
C GLY A 183 4.20 -1.00 6.72
N SER A 184 4.61 -1.62 5.61
CA SER A 184 4.23 -3.01 5.29
C SER A 184 5.38 -3.93 4.89
N GLU A 185 6.63 -3.45 4.92
CA GLU A 185 7.82 -4.31 4.72
C GLU A 185 8.39 -4.86 6.03
N PHE A 186 7.83 -4.42 7.17
CA PHE A 186 8.08 -5.03 8.47
C PHE A 186 6.92 -5.98 8.78
N PRO A 187 7.15 -7.30 8.87
CA PRO A 187 6.12 -8.27 9.23
C PRO A 187 5.47 -8.05 10.61
N PHE A 188 5.96 -7.07 11.38
CA PHE A 188 5.43 -6.67 12.69
C PHE A 188 5.05 -5.18 12.77
N GLY A 189 5.13 -4.40 11.68
CA GLY A 189 4.85 -2.96 11.72
C GLY A 189 5.80 -2.14 12.60
N VAL A 190 6.94 -2.73 12.99
CA VAL A 190 7.98 -2.11 13.80
C VAL A 190 9.12 -1.71 12.89
N ASP A 191 9.30 -0.41 12.72
CA ASP A 191 10.42 0.17 12.00
C ASP A 191 11.67 0.19 12.92
N PRO A 192 12.74 -0.57 12.61
CA PRO A 192 13.95 -0.66 13.43
C PRO A 192 14.71 0.66 13.53
N GLU A 193 14.41 1.65 12.68
CA GLU A 193 14.98 3.00 12.82
C GLU A 193 14.16 3.91 13.76
N LEU A 194 12.86 3.64 13.91
CA LEU A 194 11.95 4.48 14.70
C LEU A 194 11.88 4.04 16.18
N ASP A 195 11.99 2.74 16.43
CA ASP A 195 11.97 2.15 17.77
C ASP A 195 13.03 1.05 17.95
N PRO A 196 14.29 1.42 18.26
CA PRO A 196 15.39 0.47 18.43
C PRO A 196 15.22 -0.43 19.66
N GLU A 197 14.44 -0.02 20.65
CA GLU A 197 14.19 -0.79 21.88
C GLU A 197 13.24 -1.97 21.58
N LEU A 198 12.18 -1.72 20.83
CA LEU A 198 11.23 -2.76 20.41
C LEU A 198 11.85 -3.75 19.40
N ALA A 199 12.71 -3.26 18.49
CA ALA A 199 13.46 -4.12 17.57
C ALA A 199 14.39 -5.09 18.32
N LEU A 200 15.04 -4.63 19.40
CA LEU A 200 15.83 -5.48 20.29
C LEU A 200 14.97 -6.49 21.05
N ALA A 201 13.81 -6.07 21.56
CA ALA A 201 12.89 -6.95 22.29
C ALA A 201 12.35 -8.09 21.43
N LEU A 202 11.95 -7.82 20.17
CA LEU A 202 11.51 -8.85 19.22
C LEU A 202 12.65 -9.80 18.83
N ARG A 203 13.86 -9.27 18.62
CA ARG A 203 15.06 -10.09 18.35
C ARG A 203 15.39 -11.00 19.53
N MET A 204 15.37 -10.45 20.75
CA MET A 204 15.61 -11.19 21.98
C MET A 204 14.53 -12.27 22.19
N SER A 205 13.26 -11.95 21.95
CA SER A 205 12.15 -12.91 22.05
C SER A 205 12.25 -14.06 21.04
N LEU A 206 12.65 -13.77 19.80
CA LEU A 206 12.84 -14.78 18.75
C LEU A 206 14.06 -15.66 19.04
N GLU A 207 15.14 -15.06 19.52
CA GLU A 207 16.37 -15.80 19.90
C GLU A 207 16.16 -16.68 21.14
N GLU A 208 15.40 -16.20 22.13
CA GLU A 208 15.03 -16.96 23.32
C GLU A 208 14.09 -18.13 23.00
N GLU A 209 13.12 -17.92 22.11
CA GLU A 209 12.26 -19.00 21.60
C GLU A 209 13.06 -20.03 20.79
N ARG A 210 14.02 -19.56 19.97
CA ARG A 210 14.94 -20.45 19.23
C ARG A 210 15.82 -21.27 20.17
N ASN A 211 16.20 -20.72 21.32
CA ASN A 211 17.04 -21.41 22.30
C ASN A 211 16.23 -22.38 23.19
N ARG A 212 14.90 -22.18 23.30
CA ARG A 212 13.98 -23.11 23.96
C ARG A 212 13.58 -24.31 23.11
N GLN A 213 13.71 -24.25 21.78
CA GLN A 213 13.35 -25.36 20.89
C GLN A 213 14.56 -26.24 20.54
N PRO A 214 14.76 -27.42 21.15
CA PRO A 214 15.72 -28.39 20.66
C PRO A 214 15.24 -29.04 19.35
N ALA A 215 15.99 -28.81 18.28
CA ALA A 215 16.11 -29.61 17.05
C ALA A 215 14.87 -30.40 16.56
N LEU A 216 14.05 -29.78 15.71
CA LEU A 216 13.45 -30.46 14.56
C LEU A 216 14.15 -29.96 13.29
N PRO A 217 14.67 -30.85 12.42
CA PRO A 217 15.47 -30.44 11.28
C PRO A 217 14.60 -29.80 10.20
N THR A 218 15.10 -28.68 9.66
CA THR A 218 14.64 -28.11 8.40
C THR A 218 14.80 -29.10 7.25
N THR A 219 13.72 -29.40 6.53
CA THR A 219 13.79 -29.73 5.09
C THR A 219 12.96 -28.70 4.35
N GLY A 220 13.59 -27.99 3.42
CA GLY A 220 12.96 -26.96 2.60
C GLY A 220 12.00 -27.52 1.55
N GLU A 221 11.14 -26.61 1.07
CA GLU A 221 10.42 -26.60 -0.22
C GLU A 221 9.70 -27.87 -0.69
N ALA A 222 8.37 -27.84 -0.64
CA ALA A 222 7.55 -28.39 -1.72
C ALA A 222 6.21 -27.65 -1.85
N LEU A 223 6.01 -27.06 -3.02
CA LEU A 223 4.74 -26.58 -3.56
C LEU A 223 3.71 -27.73 -3.64
N ALA A 224 2.49 -27.55 -3.09
CA ALA A 224 1.20 -27.98 -3.68
C ALA A 224 0.04 -27.88 -2.66
N GLN A 225 -0.97 -27.07 -2.98
CA GLN A 225 -2.34 -27.12 -2.44
C GLN A 225 -3.15 -28.28 -3.09
N PRO A 226 -4.46 -28.54 -2.81
CA PRO A 226 -5.28 -28.53 -1.58
C PRO A 226 -6.18 -29.81 -1.43
N HIS A 227 -7.13 -29.79 -0.45
CA HIS A 227 -8.34 -30.66 -0.25
C HIS A 227 -8.11 -32.03 0.46
N VAL A 228 -8.90 -32.53 1.43
CA VAL A 228 -10.31 -32.31 1.86
C VAL A 228 -10.53 -32.81 3.33
N LEU A 229 -11.49 -32.19 4.03
CA LEU A 229 -12.16 -32.56 5.31
C LEU A 229 -12.87 -33.95 5.27
N PRO A 230 -13.21 -34.65 6.38
CA PRO A 230 -14.21 -34.24 7.41
C PRO A 230 -13.89 -34.62 8.89
N GLU A 231 -14.10 -33.71 9.86
CA GLU A 231 -15.24 -33.56 10.80
C GLU A 231 -15.22 -34.37 12.13
N THR A 232 -15.31 -33.60 13.23
CA THR A 232 -16.00 -33.81 14.53
C THR A 232 -15.57 -34.91 15.52
N SER A 233 -15.13 -34.51 16.73
CA SER A 233 -15.89 -34.67 18.01
C SER A 233 -15.06 -34.33 19.28
N THR A 234 -15.49 -33.28 19.99
CA THR A 234 -15.53 -33.00 21.47
C THR A 234 -14.41 -33.41 22.47
N PRO A 235 -14.30 -32.69 23.61
CA PRO A 235 -13.08 -32.52 24.41
C PRO A 235 -13.05 -33.30 25.73
N GLN A 236 -11.87 -33.69 26.23
CA GLN A 236 -11.65 -33.98 27.68
C GLN A 236 -10.16 -34.15 28.08
N GLU A 237 -9.87 -33.57 29.26
CA GLU A 237 -8.94 -33.99 30.31
C GLU A 237 -7.41 -33.81 30.19
N ILE A 238 -6.97 -32.74 30.87
CA ILE A 238 -5.85 -32.61 31.83
C ILE A 238 -5.07 -33.90 32.12
N GLN A 239 -3.75 -33.84 31.89
CA GLN A 239 -2.74 -34.58 32.66
C GLN A 239 -1.44 -33.75 32.69
N GLU A 240 -1.25 -33.01 33.78
CA GLU A 240 0.04 -32.52 34.27
C GLU A 240 0.75 -33.68 34.98
N GLU A 241 2.00 -33.98 34.62
CA GLU A 241 2.91 -34.72 35.50
C GLU A 241 4.32 -34.10 35.47
N SER A 242 4.67 -33.50 36.62
CA SER A 242 5.84 -33.89 37.42
C SER A 242 7.25 -33.37 37.09
N GLU A 243 7.42 -32.14 36.58
CA GLU A 243 8.75 -31.49 36.57
C GLU A 243 8.82 -30.10 37.25
N GLY A 244 7.67 -29.46 37.53
CA GLY A 244 7.63 -28.07 38.02
C GLY A 244 7.78 -27.88 39.54
N ASP A 245 7.53 -28.89 40.35
CA ASP A 245 7.51 -28.74 41.81
C ASP A 245 8.93 -28.72 42.42
N ASP A 246 9.91 -29.38 41.79
CA ASP A 246 11.29 -29.43 42.26
C ASP A 246 12.02 -28.09 42.06
N GLU A 247 11.76 -27.41 40.94
CA GLU A 247 12.32 -26.07 40.66
C GLU A 247 11.69 -24.99 41.56
N LEU A 248 10.38 -25.05 41.81
CA LEU A 248 9.69 -24.10 42.67
C LEU A 248 10.11 -24.26 44.14
N ALA A 249 10.31 -25.50 44.61
CA ALA A 249 10.82 -25.77 45.94
C ALA A 249 12.26 -25.26 46.14
N MET A 250 13.11 -25.40 45.11
CA MET A 250 14.48 -24.89 45.15
C MET A 250 14.53 -23.35 45.18
N ALA A 251 13.65 -22.67 44.45
CA ALA A 251 13.54 -21.20 44.44
C ALA A 251 13.06 -20.61 45.78
N ILE A 252 12.13 -21.30 46.47
CA ILE A 252 11.64 -20.88 47.80
C ILE A 252 12.72 -21.08 48.87
N ALA A 253 13.48 -22.19 48.80
CA ALA A 253 14.59 -22.46 49.71
C ALA A 253 15.73 -21.43 49.58
N MET A 254 16.08 -21.03 48.35
CA MET A 254 17.07 -19.97 48.11
C MET A 254 16.57 -18.59 48.58
N SER A 255 15.26 -18.33 48.53
CA SER A 255 14.69 -17.06 49.02
C SER A 255 14.63 -16.97 50.55
N LEU A 256 14.46 -18.08 51.27
CA LEU A 256 14.52 -18.06 52.74
C LEU A 256 15.95 -17.82 53.23
N ASP A 257 16.96 -18.45 52.63
CA ASP A 257 18.36 -18.34 53.05
C ASP A 257 18.97 -16.94 52.78
N HIS A 258 18.40 -16.19 51.82
CA HIS A 258 18.81 -14.81 51.51
C HIS A 258 18.06 -13.73 52.31
N SER A 259 17.02 -14.09 53.07
CA SER A 259 16.16 -13.13 53.78
C SER A 259 16.56 -12.86 55.24
N ASP A 260 17.36 -13.73 55.85
CA ASP A 260 17.72 -13.65 57.29
C ASP A 260 19.02 -12.87 57.60
N THR A 261 19.71 -12.31 56.60
CA THR A 261 20.98 -11.56 56.83
C THR A 261 20.91 -10.04 56.62
N GLN A 262 19.76 -9.44 56.29
CA GLN A 262 19.70 -7.99 56.00
C GLN A 262 18.66 -7.14 56.75
N VAL A 263 17.88 -7.67 57.69
CA VAL A 263 16.84 -6.85 58.37
C VAL A 263 17.26 -6.32 59.76
N GLU A 264 18.34 -6.82 60.37
CA GLU A 264 18.78 -6.33 61.67
C GLU A 264 19.82 -5.20 61.53
N GLN A 265 19.32 -4.00 61.21
CA GLN A 265 19.79 -2.68 61.64
C GLN A 265 19.48 -1.63 60.57
N ARG A 266 18.35 -0.93 60.73
CA ARG A 266 18.19 0.54 60.65
C ARG A 266 16.77 0.88 60.26
N SER A 267 16.02 1.45 61.21
CA SER A 267 15.15 2.60 60.92
C SER A 267 14.75 3.34 62.21
N PRO A 268 14.53 4.67 62.14
CA PRO A 268 14.68 5.58 63.26
C PRO A 268 13.34 6.07 63.84
N LYS A 269 13.33 6.38 65.15
CA LYS A 269 12.30 7.19 65.79
C LYS A 269 12.47 8.66 65.39
N ARG A 270 11.49 9.25 64.71
CA ARG A 270 11.12 10.68 64.82
C ARG A 270 9.60 10.79 64.83
N LYS A 271 9.03 11.04 66.01
CA LYS A 271 7.68 11.57 66.16
C LYS A 271 7.76 13.07 65.91
N LEU A 272 6.96 13.56 64.97
CA LEU A 272 6.65 14.97 64.80
C LEU A 272 5.68 15.40 65.90
N ASP A 273 6.07 16.51 66.50
CA ASP A 273 5.30 17.43 67.33
C ASP A 273 4.43 18.30 66.40
N GLU A 274 3.22 18.61 66.84
CA GLU A 274 2.51 19.90 66.67
C GLU A 274 1.04 19.71 67.04
N GLY A 275 0.72 20.11 68.27
CA GLY A 275 -0.58 20.65 68.62
C GLY A 275 -0.49 22.18 68.63
N ASP A 276 -1.56 22.81 68.19
CA ASP A 276 -2.03 24.15 68.55
C ASP A 276 -3.51 24.15 68.09
N ASP A 277 -4.54 24.12 68.93
CA ASP A 277 -5.00 25.12 69.91
C ASP A 277 -5.12 26.55 69.33
N GLN A 278 -6.19 26.79 68.55
CA GLN A 278 -7.30 27.72 68.89
C GLN A 278 -8.25 27.92 67.71
#